data_AF-A0AAV3J8C4-F1
#
_entry.id   AF-A0AAV3J8C4-F1
#
_cell.length_a   1.000
_cell.length_b   1.000
_cell.length_c   1.000
_cell.angle_alpha   90.00
_cell.angle_beta   90.00
_cell.angle_gamma   90.00
#
_symmetry.space_group_name_H-M   'P 1'
#
loop_
_entity.id
_entity.type
_entity.pdbx_description
1 polymer ?
#
loop_
_entity_poly.entity_id
_entity_poly.type
_entity_poly.pdbx_seq_one_letter_code
_entity_poly.pdbx_strand_id
1 'polypeptide(L)' 'MKPEENSKQRNQSELFRNRLDQILDPRHPLYQISNKIDWEKFEKKLGKYYADKSSRPEL' A
#
# COMPACT_ATOMS: atom_id res chain seq x y z
N MET A 1 27.34 30.71 -5.69
CA MET A 1 26.54 29.85 -4.79
C MET A 1 25.88 28.79 -5.66
N LYS A 2 26.10 27.50 -5.35
CA LYS A 2 25.53 26.38 -6.14
C LYS A 2 24.04 26.25 -5.81
N PRO A 3 23.15 25.95 -6.78
CA PRO A 3 21.73 25.83 -6.49
C PRO A 3 21.44 24.54 -5.73
N GLU A 4 20.42 24.62 -4.90
CA GLU A 4 19.92 23.63 -3.95
C GLU A 4 19.50 22.30 -4.62
N GLU A 5 20.46 21.38 -4.78
CA GLU A 5 20.22 19.97 -5.16
C GLU A 5 19.29 19.24 -4.15
N ASN A 6 19.10 19.78 -2.95
CA ASN A 6 18.26 19.20 -1.89
C ASN A 6 16.74 19.31 -2.13
N SER A 7 16.30 20.22 -3.00
CA SER A 7 14.85 20.45 -3.24
C SER A 7 14.18 19.36 -4.09
N LYS A 8 14.95 18.66 -4.95
CA LYS A 8 14.43 17.58 -5.82
C LYS A 8 14.18 16.28 -5.05
N GLN A 9 14.99 16.01 -4.03
CA GLN A 9 14.91 14.77 -3.24
C GLN A 9 13.67 14.76 -2.31
N ARG A 10 13.30 15.92 -1.74
CA ARG A 10 12.05 16.08 -0.97
C ARG A 10 10.81 15.83 -1.84
N ASN A 11 10.76 16.40 -3.05
CA ASN A 11 9.61 16.25 -3.96
C ASN A 11 9.41 14.81 -4.47
N GLN A 12 10.48 14.04 -4.70
CA GLN A 12 10.34 12.62 -5.05
C GLN A 12 9.81 11.77 -3.89
N SER A 13 10.24 12.04 -2.65
CA SER A 13 9.73 11.30 -1.50
C SER A 13 8.23 11.51 -1.24
N GLU A 14 7.66 12.65 -1.65
CA GLU A 14 6.21 12.87 -1.58
C GLU A 14 5.42 12.04 -2.61
N LEU A 15 5.99 11.77 -3.78
CA LEU A 15 5.41 10.86 -4.79
C LEU A 15 5.42 9.38 -4.33
N PHE A 16 6.31 9.01 -3.40
CA PHE A 16 6.43 7.65 -2.88
C PHE A 16 5.71 7.42 -1.54
N ARG A 17 5.16 8.46 -0.89
CA ARG A 17 4.21 8.32 0.23
C ARG A 17 2.91 7.59 -0.14
N ASN A 18 2.81 7.01 -1.33
CA ASN A 18 1.65 6.29 -1.79
C ASN A 18 1.63 4.81 -1.38
N ARG A 19 2.71 4.28 -0.79
CA ARG A 19 2.69 2.91 -0.26
C ARG A 19 2.27 2.91 1.20
N LEU A 20 1.16 2.24 1.50
CA LEU A 20 0.53 2.22 2.81
C LEU A 20 1.50 1.81 3.94
N ASP A 21 2.39 0.87 3.68
CA ASP A 21 3.42 0.40 4.62
C ASP A 21 4.44 1.47 5.03
N GLN A 22 4.64 2.51 4.21
CA GLN A 22 5.52 3.64 4.54
C GLN A 22 4.83 4.67 5.44
N ILE A 23 3.50 4.63 5.53
CA ILE A 23 2.69 5.50 6.40
C ILE A 23 2.39 4.82 7.74
N LEU A 24 2.29 3.49 7.75
CA LEU A 24 1.95 2.71 8.94
C LEU A 24 3.15 2.55 9.89
N ASP A 25 2.89 2.61 11.20
CA ASP A 25 3.87 2.27 12.23
C ASP A 25 4.04 0.73 12.31
N PRO A 26 5.25 0.18 12.05
CA PRO A 26 5.50 -1.26 12.14
C PRO A 26 5.28 -1.84 13.55
N ARG A 27 5.35 -1.00 14.59
CA ARG A 27 5.13 -1.41 15.99
C ARG A 27 3.65 -1.48 16.33
N HIS A 28 2.77 -0.93 15.49
CA HIS A 28 1.35 -0.93 15.74
C HIS A 28 0.81 -2.38 15.80
N PRO A 29 0.04 -2.77 16.83
CA PRO A 29 -0.43 -4.15 16.98
C PRO A 29 -1.18 -4.70 15.76
N LEU A 30 -1.99 -3.86 15.10
CA LEU A 30 -2.71 -4.26 13.87
C LEU A 30 -1.77 -4.53 12.69
N TYR A 31 -0.67 -3.78 12.58
CA TYR A 31 0.33 -4.01 11.53
C TYR A 31 1.01 -5.35 11.72
N GLN A 32 1.38 -5.66 12.97
CA GLN A 32 2.00 -6.94 13.33
C GLN A 32 1.05 -8.13 13.10
N ILE A 33 -0.24 -7.96 13.40
CA ILE A 33 -1.26 -8.98 13.14
C ILE A 33 -1.45 -9.17 11.65
N SER A 34 -1.56 -8.07 10.89
CA SER A 34 -1.70 -8.10 9.42
C SER A 34 -0.59 -8.92 8.76
N ASN A 35 0.66 -8.74 9.19
CA ASN A 35 1.80 -9.50 8.65
C ASN A 35 1.77 -11.00 8.98
N LYS A 36 0.98 -11.43 9.96
CA LYS A 36 0.82 -12.85 10.32
C LYS A 36 -0.37 -13.51 9.61
N ILE A 37 -1.22 -12.73 8.94
CA ILE A 37 -2.40 -13.24 8.24
C ILE A 37 -1.98 -13.76 6.86
N ASP A 38 -2.44 -14.97 6.53
CA ASP A 38 -2.38 -15.51 5.18
C ASP A 38 -3.47 -14.85 4.31
N TRP A 39 -3.12 -13.70 3.75
CA TRP A 39 -4.02 -12.89 2.92
C TRP A 39 -4.41 -13.61 1.63
N GLU A 40 -3.53 -14.41 1.04
CA GLU A 40 -3.80 -15.15 -0.20
C GLU A 40 -4.92 -16.19 0.02
N LYS A 41 -4.89 -16.89 1.15
CA LYS A 41 -5.96 -17.82 1.53
C LYS A 41 -7.28 -17.10 1.82
N PHE A 42 -7.22 -15.91 2.43
CA PHE A 42 -8.39 -15.07 2.66
C PHE A 42 -9.00 -14.63 1.33
N GLU A 43 -8.19 -14.13 0.41
CA GLU A 43 -8.59 -13.71 -0.94
C GLU A 43 -9.16 -14.88 -1.75
N LYS A 44 -8.55 -16.06 -1.72
CA LYS A 44 -9.09 -17.26 -2.40
C LYS A 44 -10.46 -17.67 -1.85
N LYS A 45 -10.66 -17.60 -0.53
CA LYS A 45 -11.91 -18.02 0.10
C LYS A 45 -13.01 -17.00 0.01
N LEU A 46 -12.66 -15.72 0.16
CA LEU A 46 -13.62 -14.62 0.27
C LEU A 46 -13.74 -13.80 -1.00
N GLY A 47 -12.71 -13.77 -1.84
CA GLY A 47 -12.72 -13.08 -3.13
C GLY A 47 -13.89 -13.51 -4.00
N LYS A 48 -14.33 -14.77 -3.94
CA LYS A 48 -15.53 -15.23 -4.67
C LYS A 48 -16.85 -14.57 -4.23
N TYR A 49 -16.92 -14.03 -3.01
CA TYR A 49 -18.11 -13.33 -2.49
C TYR A 49 -18.05 -11.82 -2.74
N TYR A 50 -16.86 -11.28 -2.99
CA TYR A 50 -16.63 -9.84 -3.26
C TYR A 50 -16.27 -9.54 -4.71
N ALA A 51 -16.01 -10.56 -5.53
CA ALA A 51 -15.87 -10.47 -6.98
C ALA A 51 -17.26 -10.30 -7.60
N ASP A 52 -17.90 -9.17 -7.31
CA ASP A 52 -19.09 -8.78 -8.05
C ASP A 52 -18.69 -8.44 -9.48
N LYS A 53 -19.47 -8.97 -10.44
CA LYS A 53 -19.25 -8.93 -11.89
C LYS A 53 -19.22 -7.51 -12.49
N SER A 54 -19.45 -6.48 -11.68
CA SER A 54 -19.69 -5.11 -12.11
C SER A 54 -18.51 -4.14 -11.95
N SER A 55 -17.33 -4.63 -11.51
CA SER A 55 -16.19 -3.75 -11.16
C SER A 55 -14.92 -3.92 -12.00
N ARG A 56 -14.91 -4.82 -12.99
CA ARG A 56 -13.87 -4.81 -14.02
C ARG A 56 -14.39 -4.00 -15.22
N PRO A 57 -13.94 -2.75 -15.44
CA PRO A 57 -13.94 -2.24 -16.81
C PRO A 57 -13.11 -3.23 -17.63
N GLU A 58 -13.72 -3.78 -18.69
CA GLU A 58 -13.03 -4.60 -19.66
C GLU A 58 -11.86 -3.76 -20.21
N LEU A 59 -10.64 -4.25 -19.99
CA LEU A 59 -9.41 -3.68 -20.53
C LEU A 59 -9.38 -3.80 -22.05
#